data_AF-A0A1C9TB46-F1
#
_entry.id   AF-A0A1C9TB46-F1
#
_cell.length_a   1.000
_cell.length_b   1.000
_cell.length_c   1.000
_cell.angle_alpha   90.00
_cell.angle_beta   90.00
_cell.angle_gamma   90.00
#
_symmetry.space_group_name_H-M   'P 1'
#
loop_
_entity.id
_entity.type
_entity.pdbx_description
1 polymer ?
#
loop_
_entity_poly.entity_id
_entity_poly.type
_entity_poly.pdbx_seq_one_letter_code
_entity_poly.pdbx_strand_id
1 'polypeptide(L)'
;SDAFSDFLMENPQIAKRIVEKGILAAKARVAAKRAREVTRKKSGLEISNLPGKLADCSSNNPAETELFIVEGDSAGGSAKSGRNREFQAILPIRGKILNVEKASMDKILANEEIRSLFTAMGTGFGAEFDVSKARYQKLVLMT
;
A
#
# COMPACT_ATOMS: atom_id res chain seq x y z
N SER A 1 -2.53 8.74 -32.42
CA SER A 1 -3.78 9.51 -32.53
C SER A 1 -3.40 10.83 -33.15
N ASP A 2 -3.69 10.99 -34.43
CA ASP A 2 -3.20 12.12 -35.22
C ASP A 2 -3.80 13.43 -34.72
N ALA A 3 -5.10 13.42 -34.36
CA ALA A 3 -5.78 14.55 -33.74
C ALA A 3 -5.13 15.03 -32.43
N PHE A 4 -4.52 14.15 -31.64
CA PHE A 4 -3.80 14.57 -30.43
C PHE A 4 -2.46 15.25 -30.78
N SER A 5 -1.77 14.75 -31.80
CA SER A 5 -0.53 15.35 -32.29
C SER A 5 -0.81 16.74 -32.84
N ASP A 6 -1.84 16.89 -33.67
CA ASP A 6 -2.24 18.17 -34.27
C ASP A 6 -2.60 19.19 -33.18
N PHE A 7 -3.42 18.79 -32.20
CA PHE A 7 -3.77 19.66 -31.07
C PHE A 7 -2.54 20.16 -30.30
N LEU A 8 -1.54 19.30 -30.06
CA LEU A 8 -0.33 19.69 -29.35
C LEU A 8 0.52 20.67 -30.17
N MET A 9 0.58 20.48 -31.50
CA MET A 9 1.32 21.35 -32.41
C MET A 9 0.65 22.71 -32.59
N GLU A 10 -0.69 22.74 -32.64
CA GLU A 10 -1.48 23.98 -32.71
C GLU A 10 -1.46 24.77 -31.40
N ASN A 11 -1.31 24.09 -30.25
CA ASN A 11 -1.38 24.69 -28.93
C ASN A 11 -0.06 24.51 -28.13
N PRO A 12 1.06 25.09 -28.58
CA PRO A 12 2.40 24.79 -28.04
C PRO A 12 2.56 25.14 -26.55
N GLN A 13 1.88 26.17 -26.05
CA GLN A 13 1.91 26.51 -24.62
C GLN A 13 1.21 25.48 -23.75
N ILE A 14 0.06 24.96 -24.20
CA ILE A 14 -0.70 23.92 -23.50
C ILE A 14 0.07 22.59 -23.60
N ALA A 15 0.59 22.27 -24.78
CA ALA A 15 1.40 21.09 -25.01
C ALA A 15 2.62 21.05 -24.09
N LYS A 16 3.35 22.16 -23.97
CA LYS A 16 4.48 22.27 -23.05
C LYS A 16 4.09 21.95 -21.61
N ARG A 17 2.96 22.51 -21.12
CA ARG A 17 2.46 22.21 -19.76
C ARG A 17 2.10 20.74 -19.57
N ILE A 18 1.47 20.11 -20.57
CA ILE A 18 1.11 18.69 -20.53
C ILE A 18 2.39 17.84 -20.44
N VAL A 19 3.36 18.10 -21.31
CA VAL A 19 4.65 17.38 -21.35
C VAL A 19 5.42 17.58 -20.05
N GLU A 20 5.53 18.81 -19.53
CA GLU A 20 6.19 19.10 -18.26
C GLU A 20 5.56 18.34 -17.09
N LYS A 21 4.22 18.28 -17.04
CA LYS A 21 3.50 17.50 -16.03
C LYS A 21 3.78 16.00 -16.17
N GLY A 22 3.83 15.49 -17.39
CA GLY A 22 4.20 14.11 -17.69
C GLY A 22 5.64 13.78 -17.26
N ILE A 23 6.60 14.67 -17.56
CA ILE A 23 8.01 14.53 -17.14
C ILE A 23 8.14 14.56 -15.62
N LEU A 24 7.44 15.48 -14.95
CA LEU A 24 7.44 15.55 -13.48
C LEU A 24 6.93 14.25 -12.86
N ALA A 25 5.80 13.73 -13.37
CA ALA A 25 5.25 12.45 -12.93
C ALA A 25 6.22 11.28 -13.20
N ALA A 26 6.88 11.25 -14.37
CA ALA A 26 7.88 10.24 -14.69
C ALA A 26 9.09 10.29 -13.75
N LYS A 27 9.62 11.49 -13.47
CA LYS A 27 10.72 11.69 -12.52
C LYS A 27 10.33 11.24 -11.12
N ALA A 28 9.12 11.58 -10.65
CA ALA A 28 8.61 11.13 -9.37
C ALA A 28 8.51 9.59 -9.29
N ARG A 29 8.04 8.92 -10.36
CA ARG A 29 8.01 7.45 -10.44
C ARG A 29 9.40 6.84 -10.35
N VAL A 30 10.38 7.38 -11.09
CA VAL A 30 11.77 6.87 -11.07
C VAL A 30 12.41 7.10 -9.71
N ALA A 31 12.19 8.26 -9.08
CA ALA A 31 12.69 8.57 -7.74
C ALA A 31 12.08 7.63 -6.69
N ALA A 32 10.77 7.41 -6.74
CA ALA A 32 10.10 6.45 -5.86
C ALA A 32 10.63 5.02 -6.07
N LYS A 33 10.86 4.58 -7.32
CA LYS A 33 11.47 3.28 -7.62
C LYS A 33 12.88 3.16 -7.02
N ARG A 34 13.73 4.20 -7.16
CA ARG A 34 15.07 4.23 -6.56
C ARG A 34 15.04 4.22 -5.03
N ALA A 35 14.17 5.03 -4.41
CA ALA A 35 14.00 5.04 -2.97
C ALA A 35 13.61 3.65 -2.45
N ARG A 36 12.67 2.97 -3.14
CA ARG A 36 12.29 1.58 -2.85
C ARG A 36 13.43 0.60 -3.02
N GLU A 37 14.20 0.67 -4.10
CA GLU A 37 15.36 -0.21 -4.33
C GLU A 37 16.42 -0.05 -3.24
N VAL A 38 16.64 1.18 -2.76
CA VAL A 38 17.55 1.46 -1.63
C VAL A 38 17.00 0.85 -0.32
N THR A 39 15.69 0.98 -0.05
CA THR A 39 15.07 0.34 1.12
C THR A 39 15.12 -1.19 1.03
N ARG A 40 14.90 -1.75 -0.16
CA ARG A 40 14.91 -3.20 -0.44
C ARG A 40 16.32 -3.81 -0.36
N LYS A 41 17.36 -3.06 -0.78
CA LYS A 41 18.76 -3.46 -0.64
C LYS A 41 19.28 -3.36 0.79
N LYS A 42 18.78 -2.39 1.58
CA LYS A 42 19.08 -2.29 3.01
C LYS A 42 18.36 -3.37 3.85
N SER A 43 17.22 -3.88 3.37
CA SER A 43 16.45 -4.96 4.00
C SER A 43 16.83 -6.36 3.47
N GLY A 44 18.13 -6.64 3.33
CA GLY A 44 18.65 -7.91 2.81
C GLY A 44 18.27 -9.17 3.64
N LEU A 45 17.62 -8.99 4.78
CA LEU A 45 16.97 -10.01 5.60
C LEU A 45 15.66 -9.39 6.12
N GLU A 46 14.55 -10.14 6.05
CA GLU A 46 13.25 -9.84 6.70
C GLU A 46 12.29 -8.84 5.98
N ILE A 47 11.72 -9.22 4.83
CA ILE A 47 10.43 -8.66 4.35
C ILE A 47 9.22 -9.40 4.98
N SER A 48 9.44 -10.46 5.77
CA SER A 48 8.31 -11.35 6.13
C SER A 48 7.45 -10.89 7.29
N ASN A 49 7.93 -10.08 8.23
CA ASN A 49 7.17 -9.90 9.48
C ASN A 49 7.01 -8.42 9.86
N LEU A 50 5.77 -8.03 10.16
CA LEU A 50 5.44 -6.89 11.01
C LEU A 50 5.58 -7.38 12.47
N PRO A 51 6.79 -7.42 13.06
CA PRO A 51 7.03 -8.19 14.27
C PRO A 51 6.28 -7.49 15.41
N GLY A 52 5.31 -8.18 16.00
CA GLY A 52 4.50 -7.68 17.11
C GLY A 52 3.26 -6.86 16.72
N LYS A 53 3.09 -6.45 15.45
CA LYS A 53 1.89 -5.70 15.02
C LYS A 53 0.86 -6.58 14.31
N LEU A 54 1.26 -7.35 13.31
CA LEU A 54 0.37 -8.31 12.66
C LEU A 54 0.31 -9.58 13.49
N ALA A 55 -0.87 -9.94 13.98
CA ALA A 55 -1.13 -11.30 14.41
C ALA A 55 -1.57 -12.09 13.18
N ASP A 56 -0.68 -12.90 12.61
CA ASP A 56 -0.96 -13.64 11.38
C ASP A 56 -1.83 -14.88 11.62
N CYS A 57 -2.40 -15.46 10.56
CA CYS A 57 -3.04 -16.77 10.57
C CYS A 57 -2.06 -17.88 10.15
N SER A 58 -2.38 -19.15 10.42
CA SER A 58 -1.50 -20.27 10.05
C SER A 58 -1.72 -20.76 8.61
N SER A 59 -2.89 -20.54 8.03
CA SER A 59 -3.17 -20.90 6.64
C SER A 59 -2.45 -19.98 5.67
N ASN A 60 -1.96 -20.57 4.58
CA ASN A 60 -1.36 -19.86 3.44
C ASN A 60 -2.29 -19.81 2.23
N ASN A 61 -3.53 -20.31 2.33
CA ASN A 61 -4.49 -20.30 1.23
C ASN A 61 -5.25 -18.96 1.21
N PRO A 62 -5.00 -18.05 0.26
CA PRO A 62 -5.64 -16.73 0.28
C PRO A 62 -7.17 -16.78 0.18
N ALA A 63 -7.72 -17.83 -0.42
CA ALA A 63 -9.16 -17.96 -0.68
C ALA A 63 -10.00 -18.14 0.59
N GLU A 64 -9.42 -18.66 1.67
CA GLU A 64 -10.10 -18.86 2.95
C GLU A 64 -9.69 -17.84 4.02
N THR A 65 -8.56 -17.15 3.82
CA THR A 65 -7.99 -16.28 4.84
C THR A 65 -8.62 -14.90 4.86
N GLU A 66 -8.72 -14.35 6.07
CA GLU A 66 -9.37 -13.09 6.39
C GLU A 66 -8.41 -12.20 7.18
N LEU A 67 -8.36 -10.91 6.84
CA LEU A 67 -7.64 -9.90 7.62
C LEU A 67 -8.63 -8.95 8.28
N PHE A 68 -8.66 -8.96 9.61
CA PHE A 68 -9.41 -8.02 10.43
C PHE A 68 -8.53 -6.81 10.75
N ILE A 69 -8.99 -5.64 10.36
CA ILE A 69 -8.37 -4.36 10.66
C ILE A 69 -9.14 -3.73 11.81
N VAL A 70 -8.48 -3.50 12.93
CA VAL A 70 -9.13 -3.09 14.19
C VAL A 70 -8.57 -1.77 14.72
N GLU A 71 -9.41 -1.00 15.42
CA GLU A 71 -8.98 0.25 16.06
C GLU A 71 -8.29 -0.01 17.40
N GLY A 72 -6.97 0.24 17.43
CA GLY A 72 -6.15 0.22 18.64
C GLY A 72 -5.75 -1.18 19.14
N ASP A 73 -4.79 -1.19 20.07
CA ASP A 73 -4.25 -2.43 20.64
C ASP A 73 -5.25 -3.14 21.57
N SER A 74 -6.18 -2.39 22.19
CA SER A 74 -7.20 -2.94 23.07
C SER A 74 -8.15 -3.87 22.30
N ALA A 75 -8.76 -3.35 21.22
CA ALA A 75 -9.57 -4.16 20.31
C ALA A 75 -8.73 -5.25 19.63
N GLY A 76 -7.46 -4.95 19.31
CA GLY A 76 -6.49 -5.93 18.82
C GLY A 76 -6.27 -7.12 19.74
N GLY A 77 -6.15 -6.89 21.05
CA GLY A 77 -6.01 -7.95 22.05
C GLY A 77 -7.23 -8.86 22.09
N SER A 78 -8.42 -8.28 22.16
CA SER A 78 -9.70 -9.01 22.18
C SER A 78 -9.94 -9.79 20.88
N ALA A 79 -9.69 -9.17 19.73
CA ALA A 79 -9.82 -9.83 18.43
C ALA A 79 -8.80 -10.96 18.29
N LYS A 80 -7.55 -10.76 18.76
CA LYS A 80 -6.50 -11.79 18.72
C LYS A 80 -6.84 -13.01 19.56
N SER A 81 -7.45 -12.84 20.73
CA SER A 81 -7.85 -13.96 21.60
C SER A 81 -9.12 -14.67 21.11
N GLY A 82 -10.05 -13.94 20.47
CA GLY A 82 -11.32 -14.50 20.01
C GLY A 82 -11.31 -15.11 18.60
N ARG A 83 -10.26 -14.87 17.80
CA ARG A 83 -10.21 -15.32 16.40
C ARG A 83 -9.99 -16.83 16.27
N ASN A 84 -10.39 -17.37 15.12
CA ASN A 84 -9.80 -18.62 14.64
C ASN A 84 -8.42 -18.35 14.02
N ARG A 85 -7.35 -18.74 14.74
CA ARG A 85 -5.96 -18.56 14.31
C ARG A 85 -5.61 -19.26 12.99
N GLU A 86 -6.44 -20.20 12.54
CA GLU A 86 -6.20 -20.95 11.31
C GLU A 86 -6.30 -20.05 10.08
N PHE A 87 -7.35 -19.24 9.98
CA PHE A 87 -7.63 -18.44 8.79
C PHE A 87 -7.82 -16.93 9.06
N GLN A 88 -7.88 -16.48 10.32
CA GLN A 88 -8.12 -15.07 10.65
C GLN A 88 -6.85 -14.37 11.16
N ALA A 89 -6.41 -13.34 10.46
CA ALA A 89 -5.34 -12.43 10.85
C ALA A 89 -5.90 -11.14 11.47
N ILE A 90 -5.18 -10.55 12.42
CA ILE A 90 -5.56 -9.29 13.08
C ILE A 90 -4.45 -8.24 12.88
N LEU A 91 -4.83 -7.08 12.36
CA LEU A 91 -3.98 -5.91 12.22
C LEU A 91 -4.58 -4.72 13.01
N PRO A 92 -4.04 -4.41 14.20
CA PRO A 92 -4.41 -3.20 14.92
C PRO A 92 -3.79 -1.96 14.26
N ILE A 93 -4.62 -0.94 14.09
CA ILE A 93 -4.23 0.40 13.63
C ILE A 93 -4.35 1.37 14.79
N ARG A 94 -3.32 2.19 14.99
CA ARG A 94 -3.28 3.16 16.08
C ARG A 94 -3.60 4.57 15.57
N GLY A 95 -4.53 5.23 16.26
CA GLY A 95 -4.90 6.61 15.97
C GLY A 95 -5.60 6.78 14.62
N LYS A 96 -5.74 8.03 14.19
CA LYS A 96 -6.39 8.36 12.91
C LYS A 96 -5.43 8.14 11.75
N ILE A 97 -5.87 7.38 10.76
CA ILE A 97 -5.10 7.20 9.51
C ILE A 97 -4.92 8.55 8.81
N LEU A 98 -3.73 8.76 8.23
CA LEU A 98 -3.41 9.94 7.43
C LEU A 98 -4.43 10.11 6.30
N ASN A 99 -4.98 11.32 6.14
CA ASN A 99 -5.82 11.64 4.99
C ASN A 99 -4.96 11.60 3.70
N VAL A 100 -5.15 10.55 2.90
CA VAL A 100 -4.39 10.30 1.67
C VAL A 100 -4.77 11.22 0.52
N GLU A 101 -5.98 11.80 0.50
CA GLU A 101 -6.44 12.70 -0.57
C GLU A 101 -5.65 14.02 -0.56
N LYS A 102 -5.25 14.48 0.62
CA LYS A 102 -4.49 15.74 0.82
C LYS A 102 -2.98 15.52 0.94
N ALA A 103 -2.51 14.28 1.01
CA ALA A 103 -1.12 13.95 1.28
C ALA A 103 -0.35 13.64 -0.02
N SER A 104 0.93 14.05 -0.07
CA SER A 104 1.84 13.62 -1.13
C SER A 104 2.18 12.14 -0.98
N MET A 105 2.55 11.49 -2.09
CA MET A 105 2.97 10.07 -2.08
C MET A 105 4.10 9.82 -1.07
N ASP A 106 5.07 10.73 -0.95
CA ASP A 106 6.16 10.58 0.02
C ASP A 106 5.66 10.55 1.47
N LYS A 107 4.66 11.38 1.81
CA LYS A 107 4.03 11.37 3.15
C LYS A 107 3.24 10.09 3.40
N ILE A 108 2.56 9.58 2.38
CA ILE A 108 1.80 8.32 2.45
C ILE A 108 2.75 7.15 2.75
N LEU A 109 3.89 7.07 2.05
CA LEU A 109 4.87 6.00 2.25
C LEU A 109 5.68 6.15 3.54
N ALA A 110 5.85 7.38 4.02
CA ALA A 110 6.44 7.65 5.33
C ALA A 110 5.51 7.28 6.50
N ASN A 111 4.21 7.09 6.28
CA ASN A 111 3.26 6.71 7.32
C ASN A 111 3.33 5.21 7.66
N GLU A 112 3.52 4.89 8.94
CA GLU A 112 3.73 3.49 9.37
C GLU A 112 2.47 2.63 9.29
N GLU A 113 1.30 3.20 9.56
CA GLU A 113 0.01 2.51 9.48
C GLU A 113 -0.29 2.08 8.05
N ILE A 114 -0.08 2.99 7.09
CA ILE A 114 -0.26 2.72 5.66
C ILE A 114 0.77 1.70 5.17
N ARG A 115 2.04 1.79 5.59
CA ARG A 115 3.04 0.74 5.27
C ARG A 115 2.62 -0.61 5.83
N SER A 116 2.12 -0.65 7.07
CA SER A 116 1.67 -1.89 7.71
C SER A 116 0.53 -2.53 6.91
N LEU A 117 -0.41 -1.72 6.41
CA LEU A 117 -1.49 -2.18 5.53
C LEU A 117 -0.94 -2.80 4.24
N PHE A 118 -0.02 -2.12 3.54
CA PHE A 118 0.57 -2.67 2.31
C PHE A 118 1.33 -3.98 2.55
N THR A 119 2.10 -4.05 3.63
CA THR A 119 2.84 -5.26 4.01
C THR A 119 1.90 -6.40 4.36
N ALA A 120 0.83 -6.14 5.12
CA ALA A 120 -0.15 -7.15 5.48
C ALA A 120 -0.90 -7.67 4.24
N MET A 121 -1.39 -6.79 3.37
CA MET A 121 -2.13 -7.20 2.17
C MET A 121 -1.27 -7.92 1.13
N GLY A 122 0.02 -7.59 1.03
CA GLY A 122 0.95 -8.23 0.09
C GLY A 122 0.77 -7.85 -1.39
N THR A 123 -0.22 -7.01 -1.71
CA THR A 123 -0.56 -6.61 -3.08
C THR A 123 0.40 -5.59 -3.70
N GLY A 124 1.30 -5.00 -2.91
CA GLY A 124 2.06 -3.82 -3.35
C GLY A 124 1.17 -2.58 -3.47
N PHE A 125 1.69 -1.53 -4.13
CA PHE A 125 1.00 -0.24 -4.25
C PHE A 125 1.41 0.54 -5.51
N GLY A 126 0.51 1.40 -5.99
CA GLY A 126 0.73 2.23 -7.18
C GLY A 126 0.98 1.37 -8.43
N ALA A 127 2.07 1.65 -9.15
CA ALA A 127 2.42 0.91 -10.38
C ALA A 127 2.84 -0.56 -10.14
N GLU A 128 3.12 -0.95 -8.89
CA GLU A 128 3.46 -2.33 -8.52
C GLU A 128 2.26 -3.07 -7.90
N PHE A 129 1.09 -2.43 -7.86
CA PHE A 129 -0.11 -3.06 -7.33
C PHE A 129 -0.54 -4.25 -8.20
N ASP A 130 -0.70 -5.39 -7.54
CA ASP A 130 -1.15 -6.63 -8.14
C ASP A 130 -2.08 -7.34 -7.16
N VAL A 131 -3.37 -7.35 -7.49
CA VAL A 131 -4.42 -7.97 -6.67
C VAL A 131 -4.24 -9.49 -6.58
N SER A 132 -3.61 -10.13 -7.56
CA SER A 132 -3.37 -11.58 -7.54
C SER A 132 -2.41 -12.01 -6.43
N LYS A 133 -1.63 -11.07 -5.87
CA LYS A 133 -0.71 -11.29 -4.75
C LYS A 133 -1.35 -11.02 -3.39
N ALA A 134 -2.66 -10.77 -3.34
CA ALA A 134 -3.36 -10.57 -2.09
C ALA A 134 -3.19 -11.80 -1.18
N ARG A 135 -2.75 -11.56 0.05
CA ARG A 135 -2.57 -12.61 1.06
C ARG A 135 -3.88 -13.07 1.71
N TYR A 136 -4.89 -12.21 1.68
CA TYR A 136 -6.20 -12.41 2.27
C TYR A 136 -7.26 -12.01 1.25
N GLN A 137 -8.19 -12.90 0.90
CA GLN A 137 -9.28 -12.55 -0.01
C GLN A 137 -10.44 -11.83 0.68
N LYS A 138 -10.48 -11.85 2.01
CA LYS A 138 -11.45 -11.07 2.78
C LYS A 138 -10.73 -10.05 3.66
N LEU A 139 -11.12 -8.80 3.51
CA LEU A 139 -10.70 -7.70 4.37
C LEU A 139 -11.91 -7.27 5.19
N VAL A 140 -11.80 -7.34 6.51
CA VAL A 140 -12.87 -6.96 7.43
C VAL A 140 -12.44 -5.72 8.19
N LEU A 141 -13.16 -4.62 7.98
CA LEU A 141 -12.98 -3.40 8.75
C LEU A 141 -13.84 -3.52 10.01
N MET A 142 -13.19 -3.64 11.17
CA MET A 142 -13.84 -3.79 12.46
C MET A 142 -13.54 -2.54 13.30
N THR A 143 -14.39 -1.53 13.11
CA THR A 143 -14.32 -0.20 13.75
C THR A 143 -15.54 0.01 14.62
#